data_AF-A0A5M6I2P2-F1
#
_entry.id   AF-A0A5M6I2P2-F1
#
_cell.length_a   1.000
_cell.length_b   1.000
_cell.length_c   1.000
_cell.angle_alpha   90.00
_cell.angle_beta   90.00
_cell.angle_gamma   90.00
#
_symmetry.space_group_name_H-M   'P 1'
#
loop_
_entity.id
_entity.type
_entity.pdbx_description
1 polymer ?
#
loop_
_entity_poly.entity_id
_entity_poly.type
_entity_poly.pdbx_seq_one_letter_code
_entity_poly.pdbx_strand_id
1 'polypeptide(L)' 'MTDTPRQNTAAEKARQYFRKEAQEKAESAAWAEYHANQAAIHAKTERLKALRLTRDAALPQDAKPRRKAASKAASRTTSK' A
#
# COMPACT_ATOMS: atom_id res chain seq x y z
N MET A 1 -31.76 -25.19 44.81
CA MET A 1 -30.46 -25.66 44.30
C MET A 1 -30.77 -26.43 43.03
N THR A 2 -30.47 -26.05 41.79
CA THR A 2 -29.48 -25.11 41.21
C THR A 2 -29.91 -24.78 39.77
N ASP A 3 -30.34 -23.55 39.48
CA ASP A 3 -30.65 -23.05 38.13
C ASP A 3 -29.39 -22.61 37.37
N THR A 4 -28.43 -23.52 37.13
CA THR A 4 -27.10 -23.17 36.59
C THR A 4 -26.89 -23.37 35.07
N PRO A 5 -27.70 -24.10 34.28
CA PRO A 5 -27.35 -24.32 32.87
C PRO A 5 -27.68 -23.13 31.95
N ARG A 6 -28.75 -22.36 32.23
CA ARG A 6 -29.24 -21.31 31.33
C ARG A 6 -28.33 -20.06 31.31
N GLN A 7 -27.78 -19.70 32.47
CA GLN A 7 -26.87 -18.55 32.65
C GLN A 7 -25.54 -18.75 31.90
N ASN A 8 -25.00 -19.97 31.90
CA ASN A 8 -23.76 -20.30 31.19
C ASN A 8 -23.88 -20.11 29.68
N THR A 9 -25.00 -20.54 29.07
CA THR A 9 -25.21 -20.37 27.61
C THR A 9 -25.38 -18.91 27.18
N ALA A 10 -25.97 -18.06 28.03
CA ALA A 10 -26.11 -16.63 27.76
C ALA A 10 -24.77 -15.91 27.84
N ALA A 11 -23.95 -16.24 28.85
CA ALA A 11 -22.60 -15.70 28.99
C ALA A 11 -21.68 -16.14 27.85
N GLU A 12 -21.79 -17.37 27.38
CA GLU A 12 -21.04 -17.87 26.21
C GLU A 12 -21.42 -17.14 24.93
N LYS A 13 -22.71 -16.96 24.67
CA LYS A 13 -23.19 -16.18 23.52
C LYS A 13 -22.70 -14.74 23.57
N ALA A 14 -22.80 -14.08 24.72
CA ALA A 14 -22.28 -12.72 24.90
C ALA A 14 -20.78 -12.63 24.60
N ARG A 15 -19.97 -13.58 25.08
CA ARG A 15 -18.53 -13.66 24.79
C ARG A 15 -18.25 -13.86 23.30
N GLN A 16 -19.06 -14.65 22.59
CA GLN A 16 -18.91 -14.81 21.14
C GLN A 16 -19.21 -13.52 20.39
N TYR A 17 -20.27 -12.79 20.77
CA TYR A 17 -20.59 -11.48 20.17
C TYR A 17 -19.45 -10.47 20.38
N PHE A 18 -18.91 -10.35 21.59
CA PHE A 18 -17.80 -9.43 21.85
C PHE A 18 -16.54 -9.79 21.07
N ARG A 19 -16.24 -11.08 20.92
CA ARG A 19 -15.11 -11.52 20.08
C ARG A 19 -15.32 -11.17 18.62
N LYS A 20 -16.53 -11.38 18.10
CA LYS A 20 -16.88 -11.06 16.72
C LYS A 20 -16.78 -9.54 16.46
N GLU A 21 -17.34 -8.71 17.34
CA GLU A 21 -17.20 -7.26 17.21
C GLU A 21 -15.75 -6.79 17.28
N ALA A 22 -14.94 -7.40 18.15
CA ALA A 22 -13.51 -7.06 18.25
C ALA A 22 -12.75 -7.42 16.97
N GLN A 23 -13.08 -8.56 16.34
CA GLN A 23 -12.51 -8.96 15.06
C GLN A 23 -12.93 -8.02 13.93
N GLU A 24 -14.22 -7.69 13.81
CA GLU A 24 -14.73 -6.76 12.79
C GLU A 24 -14.09 -5.37 12.93
N LYS A 25 -13.90 -4.87 14.16
CA LYS A 25 -13.19 -3.61 14.42
C LYS A 25 -11.72 -3.67 14.02
N ALA A 26 -11.04 -4.77 14.32
CA ALA A 26 -9.63 -4.95 13.95
C ALA A 26 -9.45 -5.02 12.43
N GLU A 27 -10.32 -5.74 11.73
CA GLU A 27 -10.33 -5.80 10.26
C GLU A 27 -10.62 -4.43 9.65
N SER A 28 -11.62 -3.71 10.15
CA SER A 28 -11.93 -2.35 9.71
C SER A 28 -10.75 -1.38 9.90
N ALA A 29 -10.01 -1.49 11.01
CA ALA A 29 -8.84 -0.67 11.26
C ALA A 29 -7.72 -0.95 10.24
N ALA A 30 -7.46 -2.23 9.94
CA ALA A 30 -6.45 -2.63 8.96
C ALA A 30 -6.78 -2.09 7.55
N TRP A 31 -8.05 -2.13 7.15
CA TRP A 31 -8.49 -1.54 5.87
C TRP A 31 -8.34 -0.02 5.86
N ALA A 32 -8.67 0.66 6.96
CA ALA A 32 -8.51 2.11 7.07
C ALA A 32 -7.05 2.56 6.90
N GLU A 33 -6.11 1.85 7.54
CA GLU A 33 -4.67 2.12 7.40
C GLU A 33 -4.18 1.90 5.97
N TYR A 34 -4.62 0.82 5.32
CA TYR A 34 -4.30 0.55 3.92
C TYR A 34 -4.78 1.69 3.01
N HIS A 35 -6.04 2.12 3.16
CA HIS A 35 -6.60 3.19 2.35
C HIS A 35 -5.91 4.54 2.61
N ALA A 36 -5.55 4.86 3.85
CA ALA A 36 -4.80 6.07 4.18
C ALA A 36 -3.43 6.09 3.49
N ASN A 37 -2.71 4.96 3.50
CA ASN A 37 -1.43 4.83 2.81
C ASN A 37 -1.57 4.98 1.29
N GLN A 38 -2.60 4.38 0.69
CA GLN A 38 -2.88 4.55 -0.73
C GLN A 38 -3.19 6.01 -1.08
N ALA A 39 -4.00 6.71 -0.28
CA ALA A 39 -4.30 8.12 -0.48
C ALA A 39 -3.02 8.98 -0.46
N ALA A 40 -2.09 8.71 0.47
CA ALA A 40 -0.82 9.41 0.55
C ALA A 40 0.07 9.17 -0.68
N ILE A 41 0.10 7.94 -1.22
CA ILE A 41 0.82 7.60 -2.45
C ILE A 41 0.18 8.32 -3.65
N HIS A 42 -1.13 8.30 -3.75
CA HIS A 42 -1.87 8.96 -4.84
C HIS A 42 -1.61 10.47 -4.83
N ALA A 43 -1.70 11.13 -3.67
CA ALA A 43 -1.40 12.56 -3.55
C ALA A 43 0.05 12.91 -3.99
N LYS A 44 1.04 12.10 -3.59
CA LYS A 44 2.43 12.28 -4.01
C LYS A 44 2.61 12.10 -5.52
N THR A 45 1.98 11.08 -6.08
CA THR A 45 2.08 10.80 -7.52
C THR A 45 1.41 11.86 -8.36
N GLU A 46 0.24 12.37 -7.96
CA GLU A 46 -0.43 13.50 -8.62
C GLU A 46 0.43 14.76 -8.59
N ARG A 47 1.05 15.07 -7.44
CA ARG A 47 2.00 16.19 -7.35
C ARG A 47 3.19 16.03 -8.32
N LEU A 48 3.75 14.82 -8.42
CA LEU A 48 4.85 14.54 -9.35
C LEU A 48 4.40 14.62 -10.82
N LYS A 49 3.19 14.17 -11.14
CA LYS A 49 2.62 14.31 -12.49
C LYS A 49 2.45 15.79 -12.86
N ALA A 50 1.91 16.61 -11.96
CA ALA A 50 1.77 18.04 -12.19
C ALA A 50 3.13 18.71 -12.45
N LEU A 51 4.14 18.40 -11.64
CA LEU A 51 5.50 18.93 -11.83
C LEU A 51 6.12 18.49 -13.16
N ARG A 52 5.95 17.22 -13.55
CA ARG A 52 6.42 16.70 -14.86
C ARG A 52 5.71 17.40 -16.01
N LEU A 53 4.39 17.57 -15.92
CA LEU A 53 3.62 18.27 -16.94
C LEU A 53 4.10 19.72 -17.09
N THR A 54 4.32 20.45 -16.00
CA THR A 54 4.87 21.82 -16.08
C THR A 54 6.29 21.84 -16.65
N ARG A 55 7.12 20.85 -16.29
CA ARG A 55 8.48 20.74 -16.81
C ARG A 55 8.46 20.46 -18.31
N ASP A 56 7.66 19.50 -18.74
CA ASP A 56 7.60 19.08 -20.14
C ASP A 56 6.91 20.16 -21.01
N ALA A 57 5.99 20.96 -20.46
CA ALA A 57 5.46 22.16 -21.13
C ALA A 57 6.49 23.30 -21.25
N ALA A 58 7.43 23.39 -20.31
CA ALA A 58 8.50 24.39 -20.31
C ALA A 58 9.73 23.98 -21.14
N LEU A 59 9.90 22.69 -21.44
CA LEU A 59 10.96 22.23 -22.34
C LEU A 59 10.50 22.38 -23.81
N PRO A 60 11.31 23.00 -24.68
CA PRO A 60 11.07 22.92 -26.12
C PRO A 60 11.12 21.45 -26.55
N GLN A 61 10.13 21.02 -27.35
CA GLN A 61 9.94 19.64 -27.83
C GLN A 61 11.16 19.02 -28.52
N ASP A 62 12.17 19.83 -28.88
CA ASP A 62 13.39 19.40 -29.58
C ASP A 62 14.55 18.97 -28.68
N ALA A 63 14.40 19.02 -27.34
CA ALA A 63 15.42 18.52 -26.42
C ALA A 63 15.41 16.97 -26.36
N LYS A 64 15.72 16.32 -27.48
CA LYS A 64 15.97 14.87 -27.56
C LYS A 64 17.01 14.51 -26.49
N PRO A 65 16.70 13.57 -25.57
CA PRO A 65 17.69 13.13 -24.60
C PRO A 65 18.81 12.45 -25.37
N ARG A 66 19.99 13.09 -25.41
CA ARG A 66 21.21 12.51 -25.95
C ARG A 66 21.57 11.34 -25.05
N ARG A 67 21.05 10.15 -25.37
CA ARG A 67 21.40 8.88 -24.74
C ARG A 67 22.92 8.76 -24.86
N LYS A 68 23.64 8.98 -23.76
CA LYS A 68 25.05 8.56 -23.69
C LYS A 68 25.01 7.05 -23.79
N ALA A 69 25.35 6.52 -24.96
CA ALA A 69 25.57 5.10 -25.15
C ALA A 69 26.63 4.69 -24.13
N ALA A 70 26.24 3.89 -23.13
CA ALA A 70 27.20 3.22 -22.28
C ALA A 70 28.01 2.28 -23.20
N SER A 71 29.26 2.65 -23.46
CA SER A 71 30.22 1.79 -24.14
C SER A 71 30.46 0.57 -23.25
N LYS A 72 29.67 -0.49 -23.45
CA LYS A 72 29.95 -1.81 -22.89
C LYS A 72 31.00 -2.46 -23.76
N ALA A 73 32.23 -1.98 -23.63
CA ALA A 73 33.44 -2.63 -24.13
C ALA A 73 34.34 -2.93 -22.92
N ALA A 74 35.02 -4.07 -22.98
CA ALA A 74 35.87 -4.70 -21.97
C ALA A 74 35.10 -5.55 -20.93
N SER A 75 35.30 -6.85 -20.76
CA SER A 75 36.19 -7.80 -21.44
C SER A 75 35.59 -9.19 -21.23
N ARG A 76 35.37 -9.90 -22.33
CA ARG A 76 35.14 -11.34 -22.31
C ARG A 76 36.53 -11.98 -22.32
N THR A 77 37.15 -12.13 -21.16
CA THR A 77 38.40 -12.89 -21.02
C THR A 77 38.04 -14.35 -20.76
N THR A 78 38.03 -15.11 -21.83
CA THR A 78 38.17 -16.57 -21.81
C THR A 78 39.64 -16.90 -21.58
N SER A 79 39.96 -17.66 -20.54
CA SER A 79 41.17 -18.49 -20.41
C SER A 79 40.84 -19.55 -19.36
N LYS A 80 40.58 -20.80 -19.75
CA LYS A 80 41.54 -21.88 -20.04
C LYS A 80 42.24 -22.38 -18.79
#